data_AF-A0AB37Q9E3-F1
#
_entry.id   AF-A0AB37Q9E3-F1
#
_cell.length_a   1.000
_cell.length_b   1.000
_cell.length_c   1.000
_cell.angle_alpha   90.00
_cell.angle_beta   90.00
_cell.angle_gamma   90.00
#
_symmetry.space_group_name_H-M   'P 1'
#
loop_
_entity.id
_entity.type
_entity.pdbx_description
1 polymer ?
#
loop_
_entity_poly.entity_id
_entity_poly.type
_entity_poly.pdbx_seq_one_letter_code
_entity_poly.pdbx_strand_id
1 'polypeptide(L)'
;MREAGYDVARAEKKGGASRVGRTDLKTLLDFLRLGDTLVVTRVDRLARSIKDLQDIVYTFKERGVSLKGTEQPIDTQSAAGKAFLNMLGMFADFETHLRRDRQLEGIADAKARGVFTGAANRRLTRCKFSAYGPKKI
;
A
#
# COMPACT_ATOMS: atom_id res chain seq x y z
N MET A 1 -8.56 16.72 16.73
CA MET A 1 -9.13 15.50 16.09
C MET A 1 -10.53 15.13 16.63
N ARG A 2 -11.02 15.64 17.77
CA ARG A 2 -12.39 15.41 18.27
C ARG A 2 -13.44 16.47 17.86
N GLU A 3 -13.07 17.51 17.11
CA GLU A 3 -13.94 18.67 16.84
C GLU A 3 -14.77 18.59 15.55
N ALA A 4 -14.71 17.50 14.80
CA ALA A 4 -15.34 17.42 13.47
C ALA A 4 -16.45 16.36 13.33
N GLY A 5 -17.04 15.92 14.44
CA GLY A 5 -18.21 15.02 14.40
C GLY A 5 -17.90 13.60 13.89
N TYR A 6 -16.65 13.15 14.02
CA TYR A 6 -16.26 11.78 13.67
C TYR A 6 -16.52 10.83 14.85
N ASP A 7 -17.27 9.75 14.61
CA ASP A 7 -17.60 8.74 15.63
C ASP A 7 -16.34 8.05 16.20
N VAL A 8 -15.33 7.82 15.36
CA VAL A 8 -14.07 7.18 15.76
C VAL A 8 -12.89 7.87 15.08
N ALA A 9 -11.99 8.46 15.89
CA ALA A 9 -10.73 9.02 15.42
C ALA A 9 -9.54 8.16 15.89
N ARG A 10 -8.76 7.63 14.95
CA ARG A 10 -7.52 6.88 15.21
C ARG A 10 -6.35 7.57 14.51
N ALA A 11 -5.22 7.67 15.20
CA ALA A 11 -3.98 8.19 14.63
C ALA A 11 -2.88 7.15 14.84
N GLU A 12 -2.27 6.68 13.76
CA GLU A 12 -1.18 5.70 13.83
C GLU A 12 0.11 6.32 13.29
N LYS A 13 1.19 6.25 14.08
CA LYS A 13 2.51 6.76 13.71
C LYS A 13 3.45 5.59 13.38
N LYS A 14 3.36 5.08 12.15
CA LYS A 14 4.31 4.10 11.61
C LYS A 14 4.85 4.51 10.25
N GLY A 15 6.17 4.68 10.16
CA GLY A 15 6.93 4.93 8.92
C GLY A 15 7.61 3.64 8.45
N GLY A 16 7.29 3.16 7.25
CA GLY A 16 7.86 1.94 6.66
C GLY A 16 7.08 1.43 5.46
N ALA A 17 7.76 0.82 4.48
CA ALA A 17 7.24 0.44 3.16
C ALA A 17 6.16 -0.67 3.16
N SER A 18 5.91 -1.32 4.30
CA SER A 18 4.98 -2.45 4.41
C SER A 18 3.77 -2.12 5.28
N ARG A 19 2.61 -2.69 4.93
CA ARG A 19 1.41 -2.75 5.80
C ARG A 19 1.64 -3.62 7.04
N VAL A 20 2.70 -4.43 7.05
CA VAL A 20 3.05 -5.32 8.16
C VAL A 20 3.29 -4.48 9.42
N GLY A 21 2.39 -4.68 10.38
CA GLY A 21 2.41 -4.02 11.69
C GLY A 21 1.62 -2.72 11.79
N ARG A 22 0.76 -2.38 10.81
CA ARG A 22 -0.27 -1.34 10.97
C ARG A 22 -1.53 -1.88 11.66
N THR A 23 -1.45 -2.06 12.97
CA THR A 23 -2.53 -2.67 13.75
C THR A 23 -3.74 -1.76 13.92
N ASP A 24 -3.54 -0.45 14.00
CA ASP A 24 -4.65 0.50 14.18
C ASP A 24 -5.41 0.76 12.89
N LEU A 25 -4.71 0.88 11.74
CA LEU A 25 -5.38 0.97 10.45
C LEU A 25 -6.20 -0.30 10.17
N LYS A 26 -5.63 -1.49 10.42
CA LYS A 26 -6.36 -2.75 10.24
C LYS A 26 -7.60 -2.81 11.12
N THR A 27 -7.47 -2.47 12.41
CA THR A 27 -8.59 -2.41 13.34
C THR A 27 -9.65 -1.44 12.82
N LEU A 28 -9.26 -0.25 12.36
CA LEU A 28 -10.19 0.72 11.81
C LEU A 28 -10.92 0.18 10.57
N LEU A 29 -10.23 -0.52 9.67
CA LEU A 29 -10.84 -1.16 8.50
C LEU A 29 -11.82 -2.29 8.87
N ASP A 30 -11.56 -2.99 9.98
CA ASP A 30 -12.44 -4.05 10.50
C ASP A 30 -13.69 -3.47 11.19
N PHE A 31 -13.62 -2.23 11.70
CA PHE A 31 -14.76 -1.54 12.33
C PHE A 31 -15.75 -0.94 11.33
N LEU A 32 -15.34 -0.68 10.08
CA LEU A 32 -16.18 -0.03 9.07
C LEU A 32 -17.35 -0.94 8.65
N ARG A 33 -18.55 -0.37 8.64
CA ARG A 33 -19.82 -1.01 8.27
C ARG A 33 -20.39 -0.42 6.99
N LEU A 34 -21.40 -1.10 6.45
CA LEU A 34 -22.16 -0.62 5.29
C LEU A 34 -22.71 0.79 5.55
N GLY A 35 -22.44 1.72 4.64
CA GLY A 35 -22.88 3.11 4.73
C GLY A 35 -21.88 4.05 5.42
N ASP A 36 -20.84 3.52 6.04
CA ASP A 36 -19.82 4.36 6.68
C ASP A 36 -18.97 5.11 5.65
N THR A 37 -18.48 6.28 6.04
CA THR A 37 -17.51 7.05 5.27
C THR A 37 -16.24 7.24 6.06
N LEU A 38 -15.15 6.66 5.57
CA LEU A 38 -13.82 6.91 6.11
C LEU A 38 -13.34 8.27 5.63
N VAL A 39 -13.10 9.18 6.57
CA VAL A 39 -12.50 10.49 6.29
C VAL A 39 -11.02 10.46 6.63
N VAL A 40 -10.18 10.83 5.67
CA VAL A 40 -8.73 10.93 5.83
C VAL A 40 -8.27 12.35 5.52
N THR A 41 -7.25 12.83 6.23
CA THR A 41 -6.66 14.14 5.92
C THR A 41 -6.00 14.13 4.55
N ARG A 42 -5.14 13.13 4.32
CA ARG A 42 -4.48 12.87 3.04
C ARG A 42 -4.41 11.39 2.72
N VAL A 43 -4.44 11.09 1.44
CA VAL A 43 -4.48 9.72 0.92
C VAL A 43 -3.16 8.96 1.06
N ASP A 44 -2.02 9.66 1.02
CA ASP A 44 -0.69 9.07 1.25
C ASP A 44 -0.49 8.55 2.69
N ARG A 45 -1.31 9.01 3.63
CA ARG A 45 -1.30 8.53 5.02
C ARG A 45 -2.05 7.20 5.14
N LEU A 46 -3.06 7.00 4.30
CA LEU A 46 -3.86 5.78 4.23
C LEU A 46 -3.10 4.67 3.49
N ALA A 47 -2.65 4.95 2.26
CA ALA A 47 -2.05 3.98 1.36
C ALA A 47 -0.58 4.29 1.06
N ARG A 48 0.24 3.25 0.88
CA ARG A 48 1.69 3.40 0.60
C ARG A 48 2.03 3.46 -0.89
N SER A 49 1.12 3.04 -1.74
CA SER A 49 1.21 3.14 -3.20
C SER A 49 -0.18 3.36 -3.77
N ILE A 50 -0.28 3.74 -5.03
CA ILE A 50 -1.59 3.87 -5.64
C ILE A 50 -2.29 2.51 -5.79
N LYS A 51 -1.54 1.45 -6.08
CA LYS A 51 -2.10 0.10 -6.11
C LYS A 51 -2.74 -0.26 -4.77
N ASP A 52 -2.02 0.00 -3.68
CA ASP A 52 -2.50 -0.22 -2.31
C ASP A 52 -3.78 0.57 -2.03
N LEU A 53 -3.88 1.78 -2.56
CA LEU A 53 -5.06 2.62 -2.45
C LEU A 53 -6.24 2.09 -3.27
N GLN A 54 -6.01 1.67 -4.51
CA GLN A 54 -7.04 1.08 -5.37
C GLN A 54 -7.61 -0.19 -4.74
N ASP A 55 -6.75 -1.04 -4.16
CA ASP A 55 -7.17 -2.23 -3.43
C ASP A 55 -8.06 -1.88 -2.22
N ILE A 56 -7.74 -0.80 -1.48
CA ILE A 56 -8.60 -0.31 -0.38
C ILE A 56 -9.95 0.15 -0.91
N VAL A 57 -9.96 0.97 -1.97
CA VAL A 57 -11.20 1.52 -2.53
C VAL A 57 -12.08 0.43 -3.12
N TYR A 58 -11.48 -0.61 -3.73
CA TYR A 58 -12.19 -1.79 -4.18
C TYR A 58 -12.84 -2.54 -3.01
N THR A 59 -12.07 -2.79 -1.94
CA THR A 59 -12.58 -3.42 -0.72
C THR A 59 -13.72 -2.61 -0.09
N PHE A 60 -13.60 -1.28 -0.10
CA PHE A 60 -14.62 -0.38 0.41
C PHE A 60 -15.89 -0.43 -0.43
N LYS A 61 -15.77 -0.46 -1.75
CA LYS A 61 -16.92 -0.60 -2.65
C LYS A 61 -17.67 -1.91 -2.39
N GLU A 62 -16.98 -3.02 -2.19
CA GLU A 62 -17.61 -4.32 -1.86
C GLU A 62 -18.33 -4.30 -0.50
N ARG A 63 -17.81 -3.54 0.46
CA ARG A 63 -18.42 -3.34 1.79
C ARG A 63 -19.45 -2.21 1.84
N GLY A 64 -19.66 -1.50 0.73
CA GLY A 64 -20.47 -0.27 0.64
C GLY A 64 -20.02 0.83 1.60
N VAL A 65 -18.71 0.93 1.81
CA VAL A 65 -18.02 1.99 2.55
C VAL A 65 -17.51 3.03 1.55
N SER A 66 -17.47 4.30 1.96
CA SER A 66 -16.94 5.40 1.17
C SER A 66 -15.64 5.97 1.74
N LEU A 67 -14.81 6.58 0.90
CA LEU A 67 -13.59 7.28 1.27
C LEU A 67 -13.70 8.76 0.88
N LYS A 68 -13.38 9.65 1.82
CA LYS A 68 -13.34 11.10 1.60
C LYS A 68 -12.04 11.71 2.12
N GLY A 69 -11.41 12.54 1.30
CA GLY A 69 -10.26 13.36 1.66
C GLY A 69 -10.70 14.72 2.21
N THR A 70 -10.05 15.20 3.26
CA THR A 70 -10.28 16.57 3.78
C THR A 70 -9.45 17.60 3.00
N GLU A 71 -8.18 17.29 2.70
CA GLU A 71 -7.26 18.23 2.02
C GLU A 71 -7.23 18.06 0.49
N GLN A 72 -7.80 16.96 -0.02
CA GLN A 72 -7.77 16.60 -1.44
C GLN A 72 -9.21 16.42 -1.95
N PRO A 73 -9.51 16.74 -3.23
CA PRO A 73 -10.85 16.58 -3.82
C PRO A 73 -11.13 15.10 -4.15
N ILE A 74 -10.91 14.23 -3.18
CA ILE A 74 -11.09 12.79 -3.28
C ILE A 74 -12.36 12.44 -2.51
N ASP A 75 -13.39 12.10 -3.27
CA ASP A 75 -14.65 11.59 -2.74
C ASP A 75 -15.09 10.43 -3.63
N THR A 76 -15.03 9.20 -3.09
CA THR A 76 -15.40 7.99 -3.82
C THR A 76 -16.91 7.84 -4.01
N GLN A 77 -17.75 8.75 -3.50
CA GLN A 77 -19.18 8.79 -3.83
C GLN A 77 -19.42 9.58 -5.12
N SER A 78 -18.62 10.61 -5.38
CA SER A 78 -18.73 11.44 -6.57
C SER A 78 -18.02 10.85 -7.80
N ALA A 79 -18.58 11.06 -8.99
CA ALA A 79 -17.91 10.67 -10.25
C ALA A 79 -16.57 11.44 -10.44
N ALA A 80 -16.54 12.72 -10.07
CA ALA A 80 -15.36 13.56 -10.16
C ALA A 80 -14.22 13.07 -9.25
N GLY A 81 -14.53 12.72 -7.99
CA GLY A 81 -13.55 12.22 -7.03
C GLY A 81 -12.99 10.85 -7.42
N LYS A 82 -13.82 9.95 -7.97
CA LYS A 82 -13.35 8.69 -8.58
C LYS A 82 -12.43 8.93 -9.77
N ALA A 83 -12.79 9.84 -10.66
CA ALA A 83 -11.96 10.18 -11.83
C ALA A 83 -10.62 10.76 -11.41
N PHE A 84 -10.61 11.68 -10.45
CA PHE A 84 -9.39 12.27 -9.89
C PHE A 84 -8.48 11.22 -9.25
N LEU A 85 -9.05 10.31 -8.46
CA LEU A 85 -8.32 9.18 -7.87
C LEU A 85 -7.68 8.28 -8.95
N ASN A 86 -8.42 7.94 -10.00
CA ASN A 86 -7.91 7.11 -11.09
C ASN A 86 -6.80 7.81 -11.87
N MET A 87 -6.92 9.11 -12.11
CA MET A 87 -5.90 9.93 -12.76
C MET A 87 -4.60 9.95 -11.95
N LEU A 88 -4.68 10.14 -10.63
CA LEU A 88 -3.51 10.01 -9.74
C LEU A 88 -2.85 8.63 -9.85
N GLY A 89 -3.65 7.58 -10.04
CA GLY A 89 -3.12 6.24 -10.26
C GLY A 89 -2.38 6.05 -11.56
N MET A 90 -2.93 6.57 -12.65
CA MET A 90 -2.23 6.58 -13.94
C MET A 90 -0.88 7.31 -13.85
N PHE A 91 -0.82 8.47 -13.20
CA PHE A 91 0.44 9.20 -13.03
C PHE A 91 1.45 8.43 -12.18
N ALA A 92 1.01 7.82 -11.08
CA ALA A 92 1.90 7.02 -10.23
C ALA A 92 2.45 5.77 -10.94
N ASP A 93 1.64 5.10 -11.77
CA ASP A 93 2.09 3.98 -12.60
C ASP A 93 3.06 4.47 -13.68
N PHE A 94 2.75 5.59 -14.34
CA PHE A 94 3.63 6.20 -15.35
C PHE A 94 5.01 6.54 -14.78
N GLU A 95 5.08 7.21 -13.62
CA GLU A 95 6.35 7.52 -12.95
C GLU A 95 7.14 6.26 -12.58
N THR A 96 6.45 5.20 -12.18
CA THR A 96 7.07 3.92 -11.82
C THR A 96 7.70 3.25 -13.03
N HIS A 97 7.01 3.26 -14.17
CA HIS A 97 7.56 2.76 -15.44
C HIS A 97 8.78 3.58 -15.88
N LEU A 98 8.67 4.91 -15.88
CA LEU A 98 9.77 5.79 -16.26
C LEU A 98 11.02 5.60 -15.38
N ARG A 99 10.82 5.38 -14.07
CA ARG A 99 11.92 5.07 -13.13
C ARG A 99 12.57 3.73 -13.45
N ARG A 100 11.76 2.71 -13.81
CA ARG A 100 12.24 1.37 -14.16
C ARG A 100 13.05 1.39 -15.46
N ASP A 101 12.60 2.13 -16.47
CA ASP A 101 13.30 2.23 -17.76
C ASP A 101 14.70 2.84 -17.58
N ARG A 102 14.81 3.96 -16.84
CA ARG A 102 16.10 4.56 -16.48
C ARG A 102 17.00 3.63 -15.68
N GLN A 103 16.41 2.82 -14.79
CA GLN A 103 17.17 1.84 -14.02
C GLN A 103 17.74 0.75 -14.94
N LEU A 104 16.96 0.27 -15.92
CA LEU A 104 17.41 -0.74 -16.88
C LEU A 104 18.53 -0.20 -17.77
N GLU A 105 18.43 1.04 -18.24
CA GLU A 105 19.49 1.74 -18.98
C GLU A 105 20.77 1.83 -18.13
N GLY A 106 20.66 2.30 -16.89
CA GLY A 106 21.81 2.38 -15.97
C GLY A 106 22.44 1.02 -15.66
N ILE A 107 21.63 -0.04 -15.55
CA ILE A 107 22.11 -1.42 -15.40
C ILE A 107 22.85 -1.89 -16.65
N ALA A 108 22.31 -1.60 -17.85
CA ALA A 108 22.95 -1.95 -19.11
C ALA A 108 24.33 -1.27 -19.25
N ASP A 109 24.42 0.02 -18.93
CA ASP A 109 25.68 0.77 -18.94
C ASP A 109 26.68 0.28 -17.89
N ALA A 110 26.20 -0.08 -16.70
CA ALA A 110 27.06 -0.64 -15.65
C ALA A 110 27.54 -2.07 -15.98
N LYS A 111 26.72 -2.88 -16.67
CA LYS A 111 27.14 -4.19 -17.21
C LYS A 111 28.19 -4.01 -18.32
N ALA A 112 27.99 -3.07 -19.25
CA ALA A 112 28.95 -2.77 -20.30
C ALA A 112 30.31 -2.31 -19.73
N ARG A 113 30.28 -1.54 -18.62
CA ARG A 113 31.47 -1.11 -17.89
C ARG A 113 32.08 -2.17 -16.96
N GLY A 114 31.52 -3.39 -16.90
CA GLY A 114 32.04 -4.49 -16.08
C GLY A 114 31.91 -4.29 -14.57
N VAL A 115 31.04 -3.36 -14.11
CA VAL A 115 30.88 -3.02 -12.68
C VAL A 115 30.23 -4.15 -11.88
N PHE A 116 29.40 -4.97 -12.53
CA PHE A 116 28.76 -6.12 -11.90
C PHE A 116 29.75 -7.28 -11.73
N THR A 117 30.51 -7.28 -10.65
CA THR A 117 31.22 -8.47 -10.16
C THR A 117 30.17 -9.37 -9.51
N GLY A 118 29.91 -10.53 -10.12
CA GLY A 118 28.80 -11.42 -9.77
C GLY A 118 28.63 -11.61 -8.26
N ALA A 119 27.37 -11.64 -7.81
CA ALA A 119 27.02 -11.87 -6.41
C ALA A 119 27.85 -13.04 -5.88
N ALA A 120 28.69 -12.78 -4.86
CA ALA A 120 29.52 -13.79 -4.24
C ALA A 120 28.63 -15.01 -3.96
N ASN A 121 28.99 -16.14 -4.57
CA ASN A 121 28.28 -17.40 -4.52
C ASN A 121 28.10 -17.83 -3.04
N ARG A 122 27.05 -17.33 -2.39
CA ARG A 122 26.66 -17.81 -1.07
C ARG A 122 26.11 -19.20 -1.30
N ARG A 123 26.95 -20.21 -1.05
CA ARG A 123 26.53 -21.59 -0.87
C ARG A 123 25.27 -21.58 0.00
N LEU A 124 24.14 -21.92 -0.59
CA LEU A 124 22.92 -22.21 0.16
C LEU A 124 23.22 -23.48 0.97
N THR A 125 23.62 -23.32 2.23
CA THR A 125 23.77 -24.44 3.14
C THR A 125 22.39 -25.07 3.30
N ARG A 126 22.24 -26.32 2.84
CA ARG A 126 21.00 -27.10 2.95
C ARG A 126 20.72 -27.38 4.43
N CYS A 127 19.98 -26.49 5.10
CA CYS A 127 19.44 -26.79 6.42
C CYS A 127 18.43 -27.95 6.27
N LYS A 128 18.74 -29.10 6.87
CA LYS A 128 17.76 -30.18 7.04
C LYS A 128 16.69 -29.69 8.01
N PHE A 129 15.51 -29.37 7.50
CA PHE A 129 14.33 -29.15 8.32
C PHE A 129 13.90 -30.52 8.87
N SER A 130 14.10 -30.74 10.17
CA SER A 130 13.59 -31.93 10.86
C SER A 130 12.09 -31.74 11.05
N ALA A 131 11.28 -32.54 10.34
CA ALA A 131 9.84 -32.54 10.49
C ALA A 131 9.48 -33.04 11.91
N TYR A 132 8.61 -32.27 12.56
CA TYR A 132 7.99 -32.56 13.84
C TYR A 132 7.42 -33.99 13.85
N GLY A 133 7.91 -34.84 14.77
CA GLY A 133 7.37 -36.20 14.95
C GLY A 133 5.98 -36.18 15.58
N PRO A 134 5.12 -37.18 15.29
CA PRO A 134 3.76 -37.21 15.82
C PRO A 134 3.76 -37.40 17.34
N LYS A 135 3.01 -36.55 18.05
CA LYS A 135 2.68 -36.78 19.47
C LYS A 135 1.88 -38.08 19.57
N LYS A 136 2.40 -39.06 20.31
CA LYS A 136 1.61 -40.20 20.76
C LYS A 136 0.63 -39.73 21.83
N ILE A 137 -0.58 -40.29 21.73
CA ILE A 137 -1.74 -40.14 22.60
C ILE A 137 -1.40 -40.61 24.01
#